data_AF-A0A7C6QT01-F1
#
_entry.id   AF-A0A7C6QT01-F1
#
_cell.length_a   1.000
_cell.length_b   1.000
_cell.length_c   1.000
_cell.angle_alpha   90.00
_cell.angle_beta   90.00
_cell.angle_gamma   90.00
#
_symmetry.space_group_name_H-M   'P 1'
#
loop_
_entity.id
_entity.type
_entity.pdbx_description
1 polymer ?
#
loop_
_entity_poly.entity_id
_entity_poly.type
_entity_poly.pdbx_seq_one_letter_code
_entity_poly.pdbx_strand_id
1 'polypeptide(L)'
;EKDGSKDKSYEENRKCAEERVKQIFGDENRKGKLRFYDGQIIFFPVPSIQGTVWITTKGICEYWFGEKATVLQKVDDKTNGDKAYVIKKSNSTIELLNLGWLLLDVEDVSQDNNLNISKKIGGWVSQIVVVSEKLFSHIVNDNLEVRTSVKIDPETGTAAEGALFTYEAIPRGTVFGFEIGEEKLRTTNHNDNEIIEAVAPYFKLLGIGGMGTRGFGRLELCVEKPLKPQPNQNCQGLQNAPGGEGNA
;
A
#
# COMPACT_ATOMS: atom_id res chain seq x y z
N GLU A 1 -13.91 -49.32 15.00
CA GLU A 1 -14.66 -48.87 13.81
C GLU A 1 -14.71 -47.35 13.80
N LYS A 2 -13.74 -46.75 13.11
CA LYS A 2 -13.90 -45.93 11.89
C LYS A 2 -14.52 -44.54 12.15
N ASP A 3 -13.61 -43.64 12.47
CA ASP A 3 -13.65 -42.17 12.37
C ASP A 3 -13.88 -41.65 10.93
N GLY A 4 -14.53 -42.44 10.05
CA GLY A 4 -14.66 -42.17 8.62
C GLY A 4 -15.78 -41.18 8.25
N SER A 5 -16.56 -40.71 9.22
CA SER A 5 -17.62 -39.72 8.99
C SER A 5 -17.10 -38.27 9.08
N LYS A 6 -16.08 -38.02 9.91
CA LYS A 6 -15.49 -36.67 10.06
C LYS A 6 -14.61 -36.32 8.88
N ASP A 7 -13.82 -37.28 8.38
CA ASP A 7 -12.96 -37.08 7.20
C ASP A 7 -13.77 -36.82 5.93
N LYS A 8 -14.91 -37.51 5.74
CA LYS A 8 -15.81 -37.25 4.59
C LYS A 8 -16.39 -35.84 4.62
N SER A 9 -16.85 -35.38 5.78
CA SER A 9 -17.38 -34.02 5.94
C SER A 9 -16.29 -32.95 5.71
N TYR A 10 -15.06 -33.20 6.14
CA TYR A 10 -13.94 -32.30 5.89
C TYR A 10 -13.59 -32.22 4.39
N GLU A 11 -13.49 -33.35 3.70
CA GLU A 11 -13.22 -33.35 2.25
C GLU A 11 -14.32 -32.67 1.43
N GLU A 12 -15.59 -32.89 1.79
CA GLU A 12 -16.73 -32.21 1.14
C GLU A 12 -16.68 -30.70 1.35
N ASN A 13 -16.42 -30.25 2.57
CA ASN A 13 -16.29 -28.82 2.89
C ASN A 13 -15.10 -28.19 2.14
N ARG A 14 -13.97 -28.90 2.07
CA ARG A 14 -12.79 -28.44 1.33
C ARG A 14 -13.08 -28.30 -0.16
N LYS A 15 -13.71 -29.30 -0.79
CA LYS A 15 -14.10 -29.23 -2.21
C LYS A 15 -15.06 -28.08 -2.46
N CYS A 16 -16.04 -27.86 -1.58
CA CYS A 16 -16.95 -26.73 -1.69
C CYS A 16 -16.21 -25.38 -1.62
N ALA A 17 -15.23 -25.25 -0.72
CA ALA A 17 -14.40 -24.05 -0.61
C ALA A 17 -13.54 -23.84 -1.86
N GLU A 18 -12.90 -24.89 -2.38
CA GLU A 18 -12.08 -24.83 -3.60
C GLU A 18 -12.92 -24.36 -4.81
N GLU A 19 -14.15 -24.87 -4.97
CA GLU A 19 -15.05 -24.43 -6.03
C GLU A 19 -15.49 -22.96 -5.87
N ARG A 20 -15.72 -22.50 -4.63
CA ARG A 20 -15.99 -21.07 -4.37
C ARG A 20 -14.79 -20.19 -4.70
N VAL A 21 -13.58 -20.63 -4.39
CA VAL A 21 -12.34 -19.90 -4.72
C VAL A 21 -12.19 -19.76 -6.23
N LYS A 22 -12.39 -20.83 -7.01
CA LYS A 22 -12.35 -20.77 -8.48
C LYS A 22 -13.41 -19.83 -9.07
N GLN A 23 -14.58 -19.73 -8.44
CA GLN A 23 -15.61 -18.78 -8.87
C GLN A 23 -15.20 -17.30 -8.68
N ILE A 24 -14.36 -17.00 -7.68
CA ILE A 24 -13.93 -15.65 -7.33
C ILE A 24 -12.62 -15.29 -8.06
N PHE A 25 -11.62 -16.16 -7.98
CA PHE A 25 -10.25 -15.91 -8.46
C PHE A 25 -9.99 -16.49 -9.86
N GLY A 26 -10.91 -17.31 -10.36
CA GLY A 26 -10.76 -17.97 -11.65
C GLY A 26 -10.04 -19.32 -11.55
N ASP A 27 -9.95 -19.97 -12.70
CA ASP A 27 -9.21 -21.21 -12.93
C ASP A 27 -8.67 -21.21 -14.39
N GLU A 28 -8.15 -22.35 -14.86
CA GLU A 28 -7.62 -22.49 -16.21
C GLU A 28 -8.64 -22.19 -17.33
N ASN A 29 -9.94 -22.29 -17.03
CA ASN A 29 -11.03 -22.13 -18.00
C ASN A 29 -11.88 -20.87 -17.76
N ARG A 30 -11.68 -20.18 -16.64
CA ARG A 30 -12.49 -19.03 -16.22
C ARG A 30 -11.63 -17.91 -15.65
N LYS A 31 -11.83 -16.70 -16.18
CA LYS A 31 -11.25 -15.48 -15.61
C LYS A 31 -11.79 -15.20 -14.21
N GLY A 32 -10.91 -14.79 -13.29
CA GLY A 32 -11.30 -14.32 -11.97
C GLY A 32 -12.14 -13.04 -12.01
N LYS A 33 -13.07 -12.92 -11.05
CA LYS A 33 -13.92 -11.74 -10.85
C LYS A 33 -13.16 -10.58 -10.21
N LEU A 34 -12.23 -10.90 -9.31
CA LEU A 34 -11.39 -9.91 -8.62
C LEU A 34 -10.05 -9.72 -9.34
N ARG A 35 -9.64 -8.48 -9.49
CA ARG A 35 -8.34 -8.07 -10.04
C ARG A 35 -7.60 -7.24 -9.00
N PHE A 36 -6.43 -7.71 -8.60
CA PHE A 36 -5.57 -7.01 -7.65
C PHE A 36 -4.56 -6.19 -8.45
N TYR A 37 -4.44 -4.92 -8.11
CA TYR A 37 -3.43 -4.02 -8.67
C TYR A 37 -2.17 -4.03 -7.81
N ASP A 38 -1.09 -3.48 -8.35
CA ASP A 38 0.20 -3.44 -7.67
C ASP A 38 0.14 -2.63 -6.36
N GLY A 39 0.88 -3.09 -5.36
CA GLY A 39 1.04 -2.41 -4.09
C GLY A 39 2.00 -1.24 -4.18
N GLN A 40 1.53 -0.03 -3.87
CA GLN A 40 2.35 1.18 -3.76
C GLN A 40 2.63 1.49 -2.29
N ILE A 41 3.88 1.88 -1.99
CA ILE A 41 4.22 2.44 -0.68
C ILE A 41 3.56 3.83 -0.56
N ILE A 42 2.65 3.99 0.39
CA ILE A 42 1.99 5.27 0.68
C ILE A 42 2.79 6.05 1.71
N PHE A 43 3.12 5.38 2.82
CA PHE A 43 3.86 5.96 3.94
C PHE A 43 5.01 5.03 4.31
N PHE A 44 6.23 5.55 4.23
CA PHE A 44 7.43 4.78 4.57
C PHE A 44 8.03 5.29 5.89
N PRO A 45 8.20 4.44 6.91
CA PRO A 45 8.76 4.86 8.20
C PRO A 45 10.27 5.06 8.08
N VAL A 46 10.74 6.23 8.51
CA VAL A 46 12.16 6.58 8.56
C VAL A 46 12.49 7.00 9.99
N PRO A 47 13.49 6.38 10.64
CA PRO A 47 14.00 6.86 11.92
C PRO A 47 14.57 8.27 11.79
N SER A 48 14.19 9.17 12.70
CA SER A 48 14.77 10.51 12.82
C SER A 48 15.09 10.83 14.28
N ILE A 49 15.78 11.94 14.52
CA ILE A 49 16.06 12.45 15.88
C ILE A 49 14.77 12.74 16.66
N GLN A 50 13.68 13.09 15.95
CA GLN A 50 12.38 13.41 16.53
C GLN A 50 11.47 12.17 16.69
N GLY A 51 11.99 10.97 16.44
CA GLY A 51 11.25 9.71 16.38
C GLY A 51 11.01 9.25 14.94
N THR A 52 10.20 8.22 14.76
CA THR A 52 9.87 7.74 13.42
C THR A 52 8.97 8.73 12.71
N VAL A 53 9.42 9.20 11.54
CA VAL A 53 8.60 9.98 10.62
C VAL A 53 8.15 9.09 9.47
N TRP A 54 6.94 9.30 8.96
CA TRP A 54 6.45 8.63 7.78
C TRP A 54 6.60 9.55 6.58
N ILE A 55 7.48 9.19 5.66
CA ILE A 55 7.69 9.95 4.44
C ILE A 55 6.67 9.52 3.37
N THR A 56 6.30 10.48 2.54
CA THR A 56 5.45 10.30 1.36
C THR A 56 5.78 11.38 0.34
N THR A 57 5.09 11.37 -0.79
CA THR A 57 5.19 12.43 -1.80
C THR A 57 3.84 13.09 -2.01
N LYS A 58 3.89 14.24 -2.68
CA LYS A 58 2.70 14.96 -3.09
C LYS A 58 1.81 14.09 -3.98
N GLY A 59 2.36 13.49 -5.04
CA GLY A 59 1.59 12.68 -6.00
C GLY A 59 0.94 11.45 -5.35
N ILE A 60 1.65 10.80 -4.42
CA ILE A 60 1.07 9.69 -3.64
C ILE A 60 -0.11 10.18 -2.80
N CYS A 61 0.03 11.34 -2.13
CA CYS A 61 -1.06 11.90 -1.35
C CYS A 61 -2.29 12.25 -2.20
N GLU A 62 -2.07 12.88 -3.37
CA GLU A 62 -3.13 13.24 -4.32
C GLU A 62 -3.92 12.01 -4.76
N TYR A 63 -3.22 10.94 -5.13
CA TYR A 63 -3.83 9.72 -5.63
C TYR A 63 -4.64 8.99 -4.55
N TRP A 64 -4.07 8.79 -3.35
CA TRP A 64 -4.70 7.98 -2.30
C TRP A 64 -5.72 8.72 -1.45
N PHE A 65 -5.58 10.04 -1.28
CA PHE A 65 -6.44 10.83 -0.40
C PHE A 65 -7.24 11.93 -1.13
N GLY A 66 -7.06 12.05 -2.45
CA GLY A 66 -7.79 12.93 -3.36
C GLY A 66 -7.19 14.33 -3.53
N GLU A 67 -7.49 14.98 -4.66
CA GLU A 67 -6.98 16.32 -5.03
C GLU A 67 -7.35 17.44 -4.03
N LYS A 68 -8.37 17.23 -3.19
CA LYS A 68 -8.74 18.18 -2.13
C LYS A 68 -7.89 18.06 -0.87
N ALA A 69 -7.02 17.06 -0.77
CA ALA A 69 -6.00 16.99 0.27
C ALA A 69 -5.12 18.23 0.12
N THR A 70 -5.25 19.18 1.04
CA THR A 70 -4.79 20.57 0.89
C THR A 70 -3.26 20.73 0.95
N VAL A 71 -2.53 19.61 1.00
CA VAL A 71 -1.07 19.48 0.92
C VAL A 71 -0.48 20.21 -0.29
N LEU A 72 -1.25 20.40 -1.37
CA LEU A 72 -0.74 20.66 -2.72
C LEU A 72 -0.49 22.13 -3.07
N GLN A 73 -1.08 23.06 -2.31
CA GLN A 73 -1.01 24.49 -2.68
C GLN A 73 0.28 25.16 -2.22
N LYS A 74 0.89 24.64 -1.14
CA LYS A 74 2.11 25.20 -0.53
C LYS A 74 3.35 24.35 -0.76
N VAL A 75 3.19 23.07 -1.10
CA VAL A 75 4.31 22.20 -1.49
C VAL A 75 4.79 22.61 -2.88
N ASP A 76 5.94 23.27 -2.92
CA ASP A 76 6.61 23.64 -4.16
C ASP A 76 7.41 22.43 -4.70
N ASP A 77 6.86 21.77 -5.71
CA ASP A 77 7.57 20.69 -6.43
C ASP A 77 8.61 21.22 -7.44
N LYS A 78 8.61 22.54 -7.71
CA LYS A 78 9.46 23.16 -8.74
C LYS A 78 10.79 23.66 -8.17
N THR A 79 10.87 23.94 -6.88
CA THR A 79 12.14 24.22 -6.21
C THR A 79 12.92 22.93 -6.05
N ASN A 80 14.18 22.93 -6.51
CA ASN A 80 15.12 21.82 -6.37
C ASN A 80 15.11 21.24 -4.95
N GLY A 81 14.42 20.11 -4.78
CA GLY A 81 14.81 18.95 -3.99
C GLY A 81 14.81 19.02 -2.47
N ASP A 82 15.15 20.15 -1.85
CA ASP A 82 15.84 20.13 -0.55
C ASP A 82 14.96 20.49 0.67
N LYS A 83 13.67 20.74 0.44
CA LYS A 83 12.70 21.01 1.51
C LYS A 83 11.76 19.84 1.74
N ALA A 84 11.39 19.66 2.99
CA ALA A 84 10.39 18.73 3.46
C ALA A 84 9.19 19.49 4.05
N TYR A 85 8.00 18.89 3.98
CA TYR A 85 6.78 19.53 4.46
C TYR A 85 6.07 18.64 5.48
N VAL A 86 5.88 19.11 6.69
CA VAL A 86 5.15 18.37 7.73
C VAL A 86 3.66 18.58 7.51
N ILE A 87 2.94 17.49 7.23
CA ILE A 87 1.49 17.50 6.97
C ILE A 87 0.69 16.89 8.13
N LYS A 88 1.37 16.22 9.07
CA LYS A 88 0.82 15.70 10.33
C LYS A 88 1.94 15.64 11.37
N LYS A 89 1.67 16.06 12.61
CA LYS A 89 2.67 16.07 13.70
C LYS A 89 2.14 15.51 15.01
N SER A 90 3.03 14.91 15.80
CA SER A 90 2.79 14.55 17.20
C SER A 90 3.47 15.55 18.14
N ASN A 91 2.80 16.67 18.41
CA ASN A 91 3.13 17.70 19.40
C ASN A 91 4.48 18.47 19.29
N SER A 92 5.51 17.94 18.64
CA SER A 92 6.80 18.60 18.45
C SER A 92 6.86 19.40 17.15
N THR A 93 7.38 20.62 17.19
CA THR A 93 7.78 21.37 16.00
C THR A 93 9.04 20.75 15.41
N ILE A 94 9.07 20.55 14.09
CA ILE A 94 10.24 20.07 13.36
C ILE A 94 10.65 21.22 12.44
N GLU A 95 11.78 21.87 12.74
CA GLU A 95 12.37 22.90 11.88
C GLU A 95 13.36 22.30 10.88
N LEU A 96 14.09 21.27 11.34
CA LEU A 96 15.05 20.51 10.54
C LEU A 96 14.74 19.02 10.68
N LEU A 97 14.62 18.34 9.54
CA LEU A 97 14.43 16.89 9.50
C LEU A 97 15.77 16.21 9.21
N ASN A 98 16.25 15.46 10.19
CA ASN A 98 17.47 14.67 10.07
C ASN A 98 17.11 13.19 9.85
N LEU A 99 17.46 12.67 8.67
CA LEU A 99 17.28 11.27 8.27
C LEU A 99 18.63 10.54 8.17
N GLY A 100 19.58 10.87 9.03
CA GLY A 100 20.93 10.33 9.05
C GLY A 100 21.87 11.12 8.14
N TRP A 101 22.03 10.68 6.89
CA TRP A 101 22.91 11.32 5.90
C TRP A 101 22.28 12.55 5.22
N LEU A 102 20.96 12.72 5.41
CA LEU A 102 20.17 13.77 4.79
C LEU A 102 19.59 14.70 5.86
N LEU A 103 19.86 16.00 5.71
CA LEU A 103 19.29 17.05 6.54
C LEU A 103 18.45 17.96 5.64
N LEU A 104 17.17 18.12 5.96
CA LEU A 104 16.23 18.91 5.17
C LEU A 104 15.64 20.04 6.01
N ASP A 105 15.50 21.21 5.40
CA ASP A 105 14.68 22.29 5.94
C ASP A 105 13.21 21.86 5.91
N VAL A 106 12.47 22.17 6.96
CA VAL A 106 11.09 21.76 7.11
C VAL A 106 10.14 22.96 7.14
N GLU A 107 9.09 22.88 6.34
CA GLU A 107 7.94 23.79 6.44
C GLU A 107 6.75 23.06 7.06
N ASP A 108 6.16 23.63 8.11
CA ASP A 108 4.98 23.07 8.77
C ASP A 108 3.70 23.56 8.09
N VAL A 109 3.02 22.65 7.39
CA VAL A 109 1.73 22.89 6.74
C VAL A 109 0.61 22.07 7.38
N SER A 110 0.85 21.51 8.57
CA SER A 110 -0.06 20.57 9.23
C SER A 110 -1.39 21.19 9.65
N GLN A 111 -1.41 22.49 9.96
CA GLN A 111 -2.63 23.21 10.36
C GLN A 111 -3.60 23.43 9.19
N ASP A 112 -3.09 23.45 7.97
CA ASP A 112 -3.87 23.73 6.76
C ASP A 112 -4.31 22.45 6.05
N ASN A 113 -3.97 21.27 6.60
CA ASN A 113 -4.16 19.99 5.94
C ASN A 113 -5.42 19.25 6.38
N ASN A 114 -6.29 18.91 5.44
CA ASN A 114 -7.48 18.07 5.65
C ASN A 114 -7.30 16.63 5.16
N LEU A 115 -6.13 16.02 5.40
CA LEU A 115 -5.87 14.65 4.95
C LEU A 115 -6.73 13.64 5.71
N ASN A 116 -7.67 13.02 5.00
CA ASN A 116 -8.57 12.01 5.56
C ASN A 116 -7.88 10.64 5.59
N ILE A 117 -7.02 10.42 6.57
CA ILE A 117 -6.41 9.11 6.82
C ILE A 117 -7.36 8.28 7.67
N SER A 118 -7.61 7.02 7.31
CA SER A 118 -8.37 6.10 8.16
C SER A 118 -7.89 6.11 9.62
N LYS A 119 -8.83 6.08 10.58
CA LYS A 119 -8.50 6.07 12.01
C LYS A 119 -7.56 4.93 12.40
N LYS A 120 -7.65 3.79 11.71
CA LYS A 120 -6.80 2.61 11.95
C LYS A 120 -5.33 2.88 11.64
N ILE A 121 -5.04 3.64 10.59
CA ILE A 121 -3.67 4.05 10.22
C ILE A 121 -3.27 5.30 11.00
N GLY A 122 -4.15 6.30 11.01
CA GLY A 122 -3.92 7.59 11.64
C GLY A 122 -3.72 7.54 13.15
N GLY A 123 -4.12 6.46 13.83
CA GLY A 123 -3.90 6.24 15.26
C GLY A 123 -2.45 5.97 15.65
N TRP A 124 -1.63 5.44 14.74
CA TRP A 124 -0.22 5.13 15.02
C TRP A 124 0.77 5.80 14.05
N VAL A 125 0.34 6.16 12.83
CA VAL A 125 1.12 7.03 11.94
C VAL A 125 1.02 8.46 12.47
N SER A 126 1.96 8.86 13.31
CA SER A 126 1.86 10.07 14.13
C SER A 126 2.48 11.32 13.49
N GLN A 127 3.49 11.14 12.65
CA GLN A 127 4.24 12.22 12.00
C GLN A 127 4.36 11.90 10.50
N ILE A 128 3.83 12.76 9.63
CA ILE A 128 3.87 12.55 8.18
C ILE A 128 4.58 13.74 7.54
N VAL A 129 5.57 13.42 6.71
CA VAL A 129 6.40 14.36 5.99
C VAL A 129 6.29 14.10 4.50
N VAL A 130 6.03 15.15 3.74
CA VAL A 130 6.10 15.13 2.27
C VAL A 130 7.50 15.55 1.85
N VAL A 131 8.12 14.73 1.03
CA VAL A 131 9.41 15.03 0.38
C VAL A 131 9.22 15.08 -1.13
N SER A 132 10.23 15.59 -1.84
CA SER A 132 10.22 15.57 -3.30
C SER A 132 10.23 14.13 -3.85
N GLU A 133 9.60 13.91 -5.01
CA GLU A 133 9.60 12.62 -5.72
C GLU A 133 11.02 12.09 -5.95
N LYS A 134 11.96 13.00 -6.24
CA LYS A 134 13.38 12.67 -6.41
C LYS A 134 13.98 12.08 -5.14
N LEU A 135 13.79 12.74 -3.98
CA LEU A 135 14.33 12.26 -2.70
C LEU A 135 13.63 11.01 -2.20
N PHE A 136 12.33 10.84 -2.47
CA PHE A 136 11.55 9.74 -1.93
C PHE A 136 12.18 8.37 -2.22
N SER A 137 12.56 8.11 -3.47
CA SER A 137 13.21 6.85 -3.86
C SER A 137 14.55 6.62 -3.16
N HIS A 138 15.38 7.66 -3.03
CA HIS A 138 16.65 7.59 -2.32
C HIS A 138 16.43 7.28 -0.84
N ILE A 139 15.51 7.99 -0.18
CA ILE A 139 15.23 7.77 1.23
C ILE A 139 14.66 6.36 1.46
N VAL A 140 13.76 5.88 0.62
CA VAL A 140 13.21 4.52 0.72
C VAL A 140 14.32 3.48 0.59
N ASN A 141 15.14 3.56 -0.46
CA ASN A 141 16.19 2.58 -0.73
C ASN A 141 17.23 2.54 0.40
N ASP A 142 17.63 3.70 0.92
CA ASP A 142 18.65 3.80 1.96
C ASP A 142 18.15 3.38 3.35
N ASN A 143 16.82 3.23 3.53
CA ASN A 143 16.20 2.85 4.79
C ASN A 143 15.51 1.48 4.74
N LEU A 144 15.78 0.66 3.72
CA LEU A 144 15.43 -0.75 3.74
C LEU A 144 16.26 -1.50 4.79
N GLU A 145 15.66 -2.51 5.41
CA GLU A 145 16.39 -3.37 6.34
C GLU A 145 17.26 -4.37 5.57
N VAL A 146 18.56 -4.13 5.52
CA VAL A 146 19.53 -5.08 4.96
C VAL A 146 19.94 -6.07 6.05
N ARG A 147 19.67 -7.36 5.84
CA ARG A 147 20.02 -8.43 6.79
C ARG A 147 20.86 -9.50 6.11
N THR A 148 21.96 -9.87 6.74
CA THR A 148 22.80 -11.00 6.32
C THR A 148 22.44 -12.23 7.16
N SER A 149 22.28 -13.36 6.48
CA SER A 149 21.99 -14.66 7.07
C SER A 149 22.99 -15.71 6.59
N VAL A 150 23.24 -16.69 7.44
CA VAL A 150 24.10 -17.83 7.14
C VAL A 150 23.38 -19.12 7.53
N LYS A 151 23.62 -20.20 6.77
CA LYS A 151 23.30 -21.56 7.23
C LYS A 151 24.49 -22.11 8.00
N ILE A 152 24.27 -22.56 9.23
CA ILE A 152 25.28 -23.23 10.04
C ILE A 152 25.19 -24.74 9.79
N ASP A 153 26.34 -25.37 9.57
CA ASP A 153 26.47 -26.83 9.56
C ASP A 153 26.40 -27.35 11.01
N PRO A 154 25.41 -28.20 11.35
CA PRO A 154 25.24 -28.70 12.71
C PRO A 154 26.37 -29.64 13.17
N GLU A 155 27.12 -30.28 12.26
CA GLU A 155 28.20 -31.20 12.62
C GLU A 155 29.49 -30.44 12.98
N THR A 156 29.85 -29.45 12.18
CA THR A 156 31.09 -28.68 12.34
C THR A 156 30.92 -27.41 13.18
N GLY A 157 29.70 -26.90 13.32
CA GLY A 157 29.40 -25.62 13.96
C GLY A 157 29.85 -24.39 13.15
N THR A 158 30.26 -24.59 11.91
CA THR A 158 30.77 -23.54 11.01
C THR A 158 29.74 -23.16 9.95
N ALA A 159 30.00 -22.06 9.22
CA ALA A 159 29.16 -21.67 8.09
C ALA A 159 29.23 -22.72 6.99
N ALA A 160 28.07 -23.18 6.52
CA ALA A 160 27.99 -24.05 5.36
C ALA A 160 28.45 -23.30 4.10
N GLU A 161 29.23 -23.97 3.26
CA GLU A 161 29.79 -23.39 2.04
C GLU A 161 28.69 -22.84 1.12
N GLY A 162 28.88 -21.62 0.61
CA GLY A 162 27.93 -20.94 -0.28
C GLY A 162 26.61 -20.51 0.36
N ALA A 163 26.44 -20.68 1.68
CA ALA A 163 25.17 -20.43 2.36
C ALA A 163 25.12 -19.10 3.12
N LEU A 164 26.02 -18.16 2.81
CA LEU A 164 25.98 -16.77 3.25
C LEU A 164 25.19 -15.95 2.22
N PHE A 165 24.11 -15.31 2.65
CA PHE A 165 23.27 -14.50 1.77
C PHE A 165 22.76 -13.25 2.47
N THR A 166 22.57 -12.19 1.70
CA THR A 166 22.00 -10.92 2.15
C THR A 166 20.66 -10.70 1.46
N TYR A 167 19.71 -10.14 2.19
CA TYR A 167 18.40 -9.78 1.66
C TYR A 167 17.94 -8.45 2.24
N GLU A 168 17.08 -7.78 1.49
CA GLU A 168 16.41 -6.55 1.90
C GLU A 168 15.00 -6.87 2.38
N ALA A 169 14.57 -6.13 3.39
CA ALA A 169 13.20 -6.19 3.89
C ALA A 169 12.64 -4.79 4.06
N ILE A 170 11.35 -4.65 3.77
CA ILE A 170 10.63 -3.40 3.98
C ILE A 170 10.33 -3.29 5.48
N PRO A 171 10.70 -2.16 6.13
CA PRO A 171 10.53 -2.01 7.57
C PRO A 171 9.06 -2.13 8.01
N ARG A 172 8.88 -2.64 9.25
CA ARG A 172 7.58 -2.64 9.91
C ARG A 172 7.06 -1.20 10.03
N GLY A 173 5.77 -1.02 9.78
CA GLY A 173 5.11 0.29 9.84
C GLY A 173 5.00 0.96 8.48
N THR A 174 5.54 0.36 7.43
CA THR A 174 5.24 0.75 6.04
C THR A 174 3.77 0.54 5.74
N VAL A 175 3.13 1.57 5.20
CA VAL A 175 1.74 1.53 4.74
C VAL A 175 1.75 1.33 3.23
N PHE A 176 1.07 0.28 2.77
CA PHE A 176 0.82 0.03 1.36
C PHE A 176 -0.62 0.36 1.00
N GLY A 177 -0.81 0.82 -0.24
CA GLY A 177 -2.10 0.89 -0.90
C GLY A 177 -2.09 0.03 -2.15
N PHE A 178 -3.20 -0.63 -2.43
CA PHE A 178 -3.48 -1.25 -3.71
C PHE A 178 -4.99 -1.25 -3.94
N GLU A 179 -5.38 -1.26 -5.21
CA GLU A 179 -6.78 -1.31 -5.61
C GLU A 179 -7.20 -2.75 -5.89
N ILE A 180 -8.49 -3.04 -5.69
CA ILE A 180 -9.12 -4.29 -6.09
C ILE A 180 -10.28 -3.95 -7.02
N GLY A 181 -10.16 -4.34 -8.29
CA GLY A 181 -11.20 -4.15 -9.30
C GLY A 181 -12.11 -5.37 -9.37
N GLU A 182 -13.41 -5.17 -9.19
CA GLU A 182 -14.43 -6.21 -9.34
C GLU A 182 -15.07 -6.16 -10.74
N GLU A 183 -15.16 -7.30 -11.42
CA GLU A 183 -15.99 -7.46 -12.61
C GLU A 183 -17.43 -7.84 -12.22
N LYS A 184 -18.34 -6.85 -12.28
CA LYS A 184 -19.76 -7.04 -11.97
C LYS A 184 -20.47 -7.83 -13.07
N LEU A 185 -20.58 -9.13 -12.90
CA LEU A 185 -21.52 -9.95 -13.66
C LEU A 185 -22.93 -9.80 -13.08
N ARG A 186 -23.95 -9.66 -13.95
CA ARG A 186 -25.35 -9.33 -13.62
C ARG A 186 -26.06 -10.23 -12.58
N THR A 187 -25.43 -11.31 -12.12
CA THR A 187 -26.10 -12.42 -11.41
C THR A 187 -25.57 -12.73 -10.02
N THR A 188 -24.52 -12.06 -9.52
CA THR A 188 -24.01 -12.34 -8.16
C THR A 188 -23.66 -11.05 -7.41
N ASN A 189 -24.51 -10.67 -6.45
CA ASN A 189 -24.17 -9.67 -5.43
C ASN A 189 -23.27 -10.36 -4.40
N HIS A 190 -21.96 -10.38 -4.61
CA HIS A 190 -21.02 -10.72 -3.55
C HIS A 190 -20.69 -9.45 -2.76
N ASN A 191 -20.54 -9.58 -1.44
CA ASN A 191 -20.11 -8.48 -0.60
C ASN A 191 -18.58 -8.57 -0.46
N ASP A 192 -17.83 -7.79 -1.24
CA ASP A 192 -16.37 -7.84 -1.24
C ASP A 192 -15.75 -7.63 0.15
N ASN A 193 -16.43 -6.85 1.00
CA ASN A 193 -16.00 -6.65 2.39
C ASN A 193 -16.00 -7.96 3.18
N GLU A 194 -16.95 -8.88 2.93
CA GLU A 194 -16.97 -10.19 3.58
C GLU A 194 -15.77 -11.04 3.17
N ILE A 195 -15.36 -10.97 1.90
CA ILE A 195 -14.17 -11.67 1.42
C ILE A 195 -12.92 -11.10 2.10
N ILE A 196 -12.78 -9.78 2.14
CA ILE A 196 -11.62 -9.14 2.77
C ILE A 196 -11.58 -9.43 4.27
N GLU A 197 -12.72 -9.34 4.96
CA GLU A 197 -12.81 -9.67 6.39
C GLU A 197 -12.46 -11.15 6.65
N ALA A 198 -12.89 -12.06 5.77
CA ALA A 198 -12.56 -13.48 5.89
C ALA A 198 -11.06 -13.76 5.67
N VAL A 199 -10.39 -13.04 4.76
CA VAL A 199 -8.96 -13.27 4.47
C VAL A 199 -8.02 -12.46 5.37
N ALA A 200 -8.48 -11.37 5.99
CA ALA A 200 -7.64 -10.49 6.82
C ALA A 200 -6.84 -11.22 7.91
N PRO A 201 -7.38 -12.22 8.65
CA PRO A 201 -6.59 -12.99 9.60
C PRO A 201 -5.41 -13.73 8.97
N TYR A 202 -5.55 -14.20 7.72
CA TYR A 202 -4.48 -14.92 7.03
C TYR A 202 -3.33 -13.99 6.61
N PHE A 203 -3.62 -12.75 6.21
CA PHE A 203 -2.58 -11.73 5.99
C PHE A 203 -1.77 -11.45 7.27
N LYS A 204 -2.44 -11.48 8.43
CA LYS A 204 -1.78 -11.28 9.73
C LYS A 204 -1.00 -12.51 10.22
N LEU A 205 -1.48 -13.72 9.92
CA LEU A 205 -0.93 -14.96 10.47
C LEU A 205 0.03 -15.68 9.53
N LEU A 206 -0.29 -15.74 8.24
CA LEU A 206 0.52 -16.39 7.20
C LEU A 206 1.44 -15.41 6.48
N GLY A 207 0.98 -14.16 6.34
CA GLY A 207 1.71 -13.12 5.61
C GLY A 207 1.73 -13.33 4.10
N ILE A 208 2.39 -12.40 3.41
CA ILE A 208 2.64 -12.46 1.97
C ILE A 208 4.14 -12.41 1.68
N GLY A 209 4.55 -12.91 0.52
CA GLY A 209 5.96 -12.93 0.11
C GLY A 209 6.80 -14.02 0.76
N GLY A 210 8.13 -13.87 0.69
CA GLY A 210 9.08 -14.86 1.18
C GLY A 210 9.33 -14.78 2.69
N MET A 211 10.08 -15.77 3.20
CA MET A 211 10.58 -15.80 4.60
C MET A 211 9.50 -15.73 5.69
N GLY A 212 8.27 -16.16 5.40
CA GLY A 212 7.16 -16.14 6.37
C GLY A 212 7.39 -16.95 7.66
N THR A 213 8.17 -18.04 7.61
CA THR A 213 8.56 -18.83 8.80
C THR A 213 9.53 -18.08 9.72
N ARG A 214 10.16 -17.01 9.23
CA ARG A 214 11.04 -16.10 9.99
C ARG A 214 10.32 -14.83 10.42
N GLY A 215 9.00 -14.78 10.29
CA GLY A 215 8.15 -13.66 10.74
C GLY A 215 7.98 -12.53 9.73
N PHE A 216 8.43 -12.68 8.49
CA PHE A 216 8.25 -11.66 7.45
C PHE A 216 6.85 -11.68 6.82
N GLY A 217 6.48 -10.56 6.20
CA GLY A 217 5.31 -10.47 5.34
C GLY A 217 3.96 -10.34 6.04
N ARG A 218 3.93 -10.19 7.37
CA ARG A 218 2.67 -10.04 8.11
C ARG A 218 2.07 -8.66 7.87
N LEU A 219 0.80 -8.62 7.48
CA LEU A 219 0.09 -7.40 7.14
C LEU A 219 -1.24 -7.31 7.90
N GLU A 220 -1.66 -6.08 8.20
CA GLU A 220 -3.01 -5.78 8.64
C GLU A 220 -3.75 -5.02 7.55
N LEU A 221 -4.91 -5.54 7.14
CA LEU A 221 -5.71 -4.91 6.10
C LEU A 221 -6.57 -3.77 6.66
N CYS A 222 -6.68 -2.69 5.91
CA CYS A 222 -7.62 -1.60 6.13
C CYS A 222 -8.35 -1.34 4.81
N VAL A 223 -9.67 -1.51 4.81
CA VAL A 223 -10.48 -1.30 3.60
C VAL A 223 -11.12 0.07 3.69
N GLU A 224 -10.81 0.92 2.71
CA GLU A 224 -11.56 2.15 2.50
C GLU A 224 -12.70 1.88 1.50
N LYS A 225 -13.84 2.54 1.69
CA LYS A 225 -14.99 2.38 0.79
C LYS A 225 -14.62 2.81 -0.63
N PRO A 226 -15.21 2.21 -1.68
CA PRO A 226 -14.85 2.47 -3.06
C PRO A 226 -14.90 3.97 -3.37
N LEU A 227 -13.85 4.45 -4.05
CA LEU A 227 -13.88 5.72 -4.76
C LEU A 227 -15.06 5.65 -5.73
N LYS A 228 -16.13 6.40 -5.47
CA LYS A 228 -17.19 6.57 -6.45
C LYS A 228 -16.54 7.31 -7.63
N PRO A 229 -16.59 6.77 -8.86
CA PRO A 229 -16.14 7.54 -10.01
C PRO A 229 -16.93 8.85 -10.03
N GLN A 230 -16.22 9.97 -9.97
CA GLN A 230 -16.83 11.27 -10.18
C GLN A 230 -17.47 11.23 -11.58
N PRO A 231 -18.75 11.57 -11.73
CA PRO A 231 -19.33 11.66 -13.06
C PRO A 231 -18.53 12.71 -13.83
N ASN A 232 -17.95 12.30 -14.97
CA ASN A 232 -17.35 13.23 -15.93
C ASN A 232 -18.43 14.23 -16.38
N GLN A 233 -18.56 15.35 -15.66
CA GLN A 233 -19.18 16.55 -16.18
C GLN A 233 -18.17 17.18 -17.13
N ASN A 234 -18.11 16.68 -18.38
CA ASN A 234 -17.70 17.41 -19.59
C ASN A 234 -17.53 16.43 -20.75
N CYS A 235 -18.64 15.88 -21.23
CA CYS A 235 -18.77 15.38 -22.60
C CYS A 235 -20.14 15.81 -23.17
N GLN A 236 -20.48 17.10 -23.02
CA GLN A 236 -21.54 17.76 -23.78
C GLN A 236 -20.93 19.02 -24.38
N GLY A 237 -20.15 18.86 -25.44
CA GLY A 237 -19.43 19.98 -26.05
C GLY A 237 -18.61 19.60 -27.26
N LEU A 238 -19.07 18.64 -28.07
CA LEU A 238 -18.48 18.31 -29.38
C LEU A 238 -19.60 17.91 -30.35
N GLN A 239 -20.63 18.75 -30.43
CA GLN A 239 -21.51 18.85 -31.60
C GLN A 239 -21.73 20.33 -31.83
N ASN A 240 -20.89 20.93 -32.67
CA ASN A 240 -21.12 22.16 -33.43
C ASN A 240 -19.83 22.45 -34.21
N ALA A 241 -19.60 21.71 -35.29
CA ALA A 241 -18.71 22.15 -36.36
C ALA A 241 -19.54 23.01 -37.33
N PRO A 242 -19.12 24.23 -37.68
CA PRO A 242 -19.87 25.07 -38.61
C PRO A 242 -19.77 24.49 -40.03
N GLY A 243 -20.91 24.15 -40.62
CA GLY A 243 -21.02 23.87 -42.05
C GLY A 243 -20.71 25.13 -42.84
N GLY A 244 -19.66 25.09 -43.66
CA GLY A 244 -19.37 26.12 -44.64
C GLY A 244 -20.38 26.05 -45.78
N GLU A 245 -21.10 27.15 -45.99
CA GLU A 245 -21.76 27.44 -47.26
C GLU A 245 -20.71 27.85 -48.30
N GLY A 246 -20.90 27.38 -49.53
CA GLY A 246 -20.12 27.78 -50.69
C GLY A 246 -20.78 27.32 -51.98
N ASN A 247 -21.71 28.14 -52.47
CA ASN A 247 -22.27 28.08 -53.81
C ASN A 247 -21.18 28.32 -54.88
N ALA A 248 -21.08 27.42 -55.85
CA ALA A 248 -20.90 27.64 -57.29
C ALA A 248 -20.63 26.29 -57.99
#